data_AF-A0A7X3HE51-F1
#
_entry.id   AF-A0A7X3HE51-F1
#
_cell.length_a   1.000
_cell.length_b   1.000
_cell.length_c   1.000
_cell.angle_alpha   90.00
_cell.angle_beta   90.00
_cell.angle_gamma   90.00
#
_symmetry.space_group_name_H-M   'P 1'
#
loop_
_entity.id
_entity.type
_entity.pdbx_description
1 polymer ?
#
loop_
_entity_poly.entity_id
_entity_poly.type
_entity_poly.pdbx_seq_one_letter_code
_entity_poly.pdbx_strand_id
1 'polypeptide(L)'
;GEVEQMLKDYGLEGNMETVKQWYDGYQFGETEVYNPWSVINYVDSCCHNKNAFAKPYWSNTSSNSIVKNLVEHADISVKQEIESLIAGGTITKPIHEDITYDDMDSTQDNLWNFLFFTGYLKKISERQ
;
A
#
# COMPACT_ATOMS: atom_id res chain seq x y z
N GLY A 1 14.73 -12.30 -0.05
CA GLY A 1 13.98 -11.54 0.97
C GLY A 1 12.96 -12.42 1.67
N GLU A 2 12.31 -11.95 2.75
CA GLU A 2 11.32 -12.73 3.52
C GLU A 2 10.20 -13.29 2.64
N VAL A 3 9.68 -12.49 1.71
CA VAL A 3 8.63 -12.91 0.77
C VAL A 3 9.11 -13.97 -0.21
N GLU A 4 10.35 -13.88 -0.70
CA GLU A 4 10.91 -14.93 -1.58
C GLU A 4 11.03 -16.27 -0.83
N GLN A 5 11.43 -16.22 0.44
CA GLN A 5 11.51 -17.43 1.27
C GLN A 5 10.12 -18.02 1.51
N MET A 6 9.13 -17.18 1.84
CA MET A 6 7.75 -17.61 1.99
C MET A 6 7.20 -18.24 0.70
N LEU A 7 7.36 -17.59 -0.46
CA LEU A 7 6.92 -18.15 -1.74
C LEU A 7 7.60 -19.49 -2.03
N LYS A 8 8.88 -19.63 -1.69
CA LYS A 8 9.62 -20.89 -1.83
C LYS A 8 9.07 -22.00 -0.94
N ASP A 9 8.79 -21.69 0.33
CA ASP A 9 8.28 -22.66 1.30
C ASP A 9 6.92 -23.25 0.86
N TYR A 10 6.14 -22.49 0.10
CA TYR A 10 4.85 -22.92 -0.46
C TYR A 10 4.90 -23.38 -1.93
N GLY A 11 6.08 -23.42 -2.56
CA GLY A 11 6.26 -23.84 -3.95
C GLY A 11 5.65 -22.87 -4.98
N LEU A 12 5.68 -21.58 -4.68
CA LEU A 12 5.13 -20.45 -5.46
C LEU A 12 6.24 -19.51 -5.97
N GLU A 13 7.45 -20.02 -6.17
CA GLU A 13 8.64 -19.24 -6.56
C GLU A 13 8.42 -18.42 -7.84
N GLY A 14 7.61 -18.94 -8.77
CA GLY A 14 7.24 -18.25 -10.02
C GLY A 14 6.28 -17.07 -9.84
N ASN A 15 5.70 -16.87 -8.66
CA ASN A 15 4.70 -15.84 -8.42
C ASN A 15 5.31 -14.53 -7.91
N MET A 16 6.64 -14.43 -7.83
CA MET A 16 7.32 -13.24 -7.32
C MET A 16 7.00 -11.98 -8.12
N GLU A 17 6.91 -12.08 -9.45
CA GLU A 17 6.51 -10.93 -10.29
C GLU A 17 5.07 -10.50 -10.00
N THR A 18 4.15 -11.46 -9.84
CA THR A 18 2.76 -11.18 -9.47
C THR A 18 2.68 -10.47 -8.12
N VAL A 19 3.44 -10.93 -7.13
CA VAL A 19 3.48 -10.31 -5.80
C VAL A 19 4.04 -8.90 -5.87
N LYS A 20 5.13 -8.68 -6.61
CA LYS A 20 5.70 -7.34 -6.84
C LYS A 20 4.71 -6.39 -7.51
N GLN A 21 3.96 -6.87 -8.50
CA GLN A 21 3.01 -6.04 -9.24
C GLN A 21 1.77 -5.68 -8.42
N TRP A 22 1.26 -6.61 -7.61
CA TRP A 22 -0.04 -6.46 -6.93
C TRP A 22 0.05 -5.98 -5.49
N TYR A 23 1.16 -6.28 -4.82
CA TYR A 23 1.36 -6.09 -3.40
C TYR A 23 2.63 -5.30 -3.12
N ASP A 24 2.99 -4.42 -4.06
CA ASP A 24 4.19 -3.58 -4.00
C ASP A 24 4.36 -3.00 -2.59
N GLY A 25 5.61 -3.05 -2.16
CA GLY A 25 6.00 -2.71 -0.81
C GLY A 25 6.31 -1.22 -0.65
N TYR A 26 6.59 -0.84 0.60
CA TYR A 26 7.30 0.41 0.86
C TYR A 26 8.80 0.13 0.95
N GLN A 27 9.60 1.11 0.52
CA GLN A 27 11.05 1.01 0.58
C GLN A 27 11.53 1.47 1.97
N PHE A 28 12.10 0.55 2.74
CA PHE A 28 12.73 0.82 4.03
C PHE A 28 14.25 0.78 3.86
N GLY A 29 14.87 1.96 3.72
CA GLY A 29 16.29 2.07 3.37
C GLY A 29 16.56 1.49 1.97
N GLU A 30 17.40 0.46 1.91
CA GLU A 30 17.68 -0.29 0.66
C GLU A 30 16.84 -1.57 0.51
N THR A 31 15.92 -1.84 1.45
CA THR A 31 15.09 -3.06 1.44
C THR A 31 13.66 -2.76 1.06
N GLU A 32 13.11 -3.53 0.13
CA GLU A 32 11.70 -3.46 -0.25
C GLU A 32 10.88 -4.34 0.72
N VAL A 33 9.94 -3.72 1.44
CA VAL A 33 9.09 -4.37 2.44
C VAL A 33 7.67 -4.45 1.89
N TYR A 34 7.27 -5.64 1.45
CA TYR A 34 5.93 -5.90 0.94
C TYR A 34 4.88 -5.86 2.05
N ASN A 35 3.64 -5.52 1.69
CA ASN A 35 2.52 -5.56 2.62
C ASN A 35 2.29 -7.01 3.10
N PRO A 36 2.60 -7.33 4.38
CA PRO A 36 2.64 -8.73 4.84
C PRO A 36 1.25 -9.38 4.80
N TRP A 37 0.20 -8.61 5.10
CA TRP A 37 -1.18 -9.10 5.03
C TRP A 37 -1.58 -9.51 3.61
N SER A 38 -1.22 -8.68 2.63
CA SER A 38 -1.57 -8.93 1.23
C SER A 38 -0.82 -10.16 0.69
N VAL A 39 0.46 -10.30 1.03
CA VAL A 39 1.28 -11.47 0.66
C VAL A 39 0.72 -12.74 1.31
N ILE A 40 0.40 -12.73 2.61
CA ILE A 40 -0.15 -13.90 3.32
C ILE A 40 -1.48 -14.33 2.70
N ASN A 41 -2.40 -13.41 2.41
CA ASN A 41 -3.69 -13.76 1.80
C ASN A 41 -3.54 -14.29 0.36
N TYR A 42 -2.57 -13.78 -0.39
CA TYR A 42 -2.26 -14.29 -1.71
C TYR A 42 -1.71 -15.71 -1.65
N VAL A 43 -0.73 -15.96 -0.77
CA VAL A 43 -0.18 -17.30 -0.53
C VAL A 43 -1.28 -18.27 -0.08
N ASP A 44 -2.13 -17.87 0.87
CA ASP A 44 -3.28 -18.67 1.31
C ASP A 44 -4.23 -19.01 0.15
N SER A 45 -4.53 -18.05 -0.71
CA SER A 45 -5.37 -18.29 -1.89
C SER A 45 -4.71 -19.25 -2.88
N CYS A 46 -3.39 -19.17 -3.06
CA CYS A 46 -2.62 -20.09 -3.87
C CYS A 46 -2.53 -21.51 -3.27
N CYS A 47 -2.54 -21.64 -1.94
CA CYS A 47 -2.63 -22.95 -1.25
C CYS A 47 -3.95 -23.66 -1.56
N HIS A 48 -5.06 -22.92 -1.65
CA HIS A 48 -6.37 -23.48 -1.99
C HIS A 48 -6.54 -23.71 -3.51
N ASN A 49 -5.90 -22.89 -4.33
CA ASN A 49 -5.87 -23.03 -5.79
C ASN A 49 -4.55 -22.48 -6.34
N LYS A 50 -3.67 -23.35 -6.84
CA LYS A 50 -2.36 -22.96 -7.38
C LYS A 50 -2.42 -21.92 -8.52
N ASN A 51 -3.56 -21.82 -9.20
CA ASN A 51 -3.81 -20.85 -10.26
C ASN A 51 -4.67 -19.66 -9.79
N ALA A 52 -4.73 -19.39 -8.49
CA ALA A 52 -5.47 -18.26 -7.95
C ALA A 52 -4.91 -16.94 -8.50
N PHE A 53 -5.80 -16.12 -9.05
CA PHE A 53 -5.47 -14.76 -9.44
C PHE A 53 -5.19 -13.90 -8.20
N ALA A 54 -4.24 -12.99 -8.33
CA ALA A 54 -4.03 -11.94 -7.35
C ALA A 54 -5.32 -11.13 -7.20
N LYS A 55 -5.71 -10.90 -5.96
CA LYS A 55 -6.85 -10.05 -5.58
C LYS A 55 -6.33 -8.85 -4.81
N PRO A 56 -7.09 -7.74 -4.72
CA PRO A 56 -6.70 -6.60 -3.91
C PRO A 56 -6.83 -6.92 -2.41
N TYR A 57 -5.98 -7.77 -1.85
CA TYR A 57 -6.01 -8.14 -0.42
C TYR A 57 -5.66 -6.97 0.50
N TRP A 58 -5.02 -5.93 -0.04
CA TRP A 58 -4.86 -4.62 0.58
C TRP A 58 -6.20 -3.90 0.86
N SER A 59 -7.30 -4.35 0.25
CA SER A 59 -8.66 -3.82 0.45
C SER A 59 -9.35 -4.34 1.72
N ASN A 60 -8.84 -5.42 2.34
CA ASN A 60 -9.49 -6.09 3.47
C ASN A 60 -8.96 -5.66 4.85
N THR A 61 -8.05 -4.69 4.91
CA THR A 61 -7.63 -4.07 6.17
C THR A 61 -8.56 -2.89 6.50
N SER A 62 -8.71 -2.54 7.79
CA SER A 62 -9.46 -1.35 8.25
C SER A 62 -9.04 -0.05 7.55
N SER A 63 -7.84 -0.04 6.97
CA SER A 63 -7.28 1.02 6.14
C SER A 63 -8.14 1.37 4.93
N ASN A 64 -8.82 0.42 4.28
CA ASN A 64 -9.63 0.77 3.11
C ASN A 64 -10.96 1.44 3.50
N SER A 65 -11.49 1.15 4.69
CA SER A 65 -12.62 1.88 5.28
C SER A 65 -12.23 3.35 5.51
N ILE A 66 -11.00 3.57 6.00
CA ILE A 66 -10.43 4.89 6.25
C ILE A 66 -10.18 5.61 4.92
N VAL A 67 -9.55 4.97 3.94
CA VAL A 67 -9.34 5.55 2.60
C VAL A 67 -10.68 5.90 1.94
N LYS A 68 -11.67 5.00 1.99
CA LYS A 68 -13.00 5.26 1.41
C LYS A 68 -13.70 6.43 2.11
N ASN A 69 -13.70 6.45 3.44
CA ASN A 69 -14.30 7.53 4.22
C ASN A 69 -13.59 8.87 3.94
N LEU A 70 -12.25 8.87 3.90
CA LEU A 70 -11.46 10.06 3.61
C LEU A 70 -11.65 10.56 2.17
N VAL A 71 -11.79 9.68 1.18
CA VAL A 71 -12.11 10.07 -0.22
C VAL A 71 -13.52 10.62 -0.35
N GLU A 72 -14.49 10.07 0.40
CA GLU A 72 -15.85 10.59 0.45
C GLU A 72 -15.90 12.02 1.04
N HIS A 73 -15.08 12.30 2.05
CA HIS A 73 -14.98 13.61 2.72
C HIS A 73 -13.86 14.52 2.17
N ALA A 74 -13.10 14.05 1.18
CA ALA A 74 -12.00 14.81 0.58
C ALA A 74 -12.52 16.02 -0.20
N ASP A 75 -11.77 17.12 -0.09
CA ASP A 75 -12.01 18.30 -0.89
C ASP A 75 -11.64 18.09 -2.37
N ILE A 76 -11.94 19.08 -3.21
CA ILE A 76 -11.69 19.01 -4.65
C ILE A 76 -10.18 18.89 -4.94
N SER A 77 -9.32 19.50 -4.12
CA SER A 77 -7.87 19.47 -4.31
C SER A 77 -7.33 18.06 -4.10
N VAL A 78 -7.74 17.39 -3.03
CA VAL A 78 -7.33 16.02 -2.72
C VAL A 78 -7.84 15.05 -3.78
N LYS A 79 -9.05 15.24 -4.30
CA LYS A 79 -9.57 14.41 -5.41
C LYS A 79 -8.71 14.53 -6.67
N GLN A 80 -8.29 15.74 -7.03
CA GLN A 80 -7.39 15.97 -8.18
C GLN A 80 -6.01 15.34 -7.97
N GLU A 81 -5.50 15.34 -6.74
CA GLU A 81 -4.24 14.69 -6.38
C GLU A 81 -4.34 13.17 -6.51
N ILE A 82 -5.45 12.58 -6.06
CA ILE A 82 -5.73 11.15 -6.24
C ILE A 82 -5.85 10.79 -7.72
N GLU A 83 -6.58 11.57 -8.51
CA GLU A 83 -6.70 11.37 -9.96
C GLU A 83 -5.32 11.42 -10.64
N SER A 84 -4.46 12.35 -10.21
CA SER A 84 -3.09 12.47 -10.71
C SER A 84 -2.25 11.23 -10.38
N LEU A 85 -2.38 10.68 -9.17
CA LEU A 85 -1.71 9.45 -8.77
C LEU A 85 -2.22 8.24 -9.56
N ILE A 86 -3.54 8.12 -9.76
CA ILE A 86 -4.15 7.05 -10.57
C ILE A 86 -3.67 7.12 -12.03
N ALA A 87 -3.45 8.33 -12.56
CA ALA A 87 -2.88 8.54 -13.88
C ALA A 87 -1.36 8.23 -13.98
N GLY A 88 -0.74 7.76 -12.90
CA GLY A 88 0.70 7.47 -12.83
C GLY A 88 1.58 8.71 -12.58
N GLY A 89 0.98 9.83 -12.20
CA GLY A 89 1.68 11.04 -11.77
C GLY A 89 2.24 10.92 -10.35
N THR A 90 2.80 12.03 -9.86
CA THR A 90 3.40 12.13 -8.52
C THR A 90 2.91 13.40 -7.83
N ILE A 91 2.74 13.34 -6.51
CA ILE A 91 2.42 14.52 -5.68
C ILE A 91 3.59 14.84 -4.74
N THR A 92 3.63 16.07 -4.25
CA THR A 92 4.59 16.51 -3.22
C THR A 92 3.81 16.98 -2.00
N LYS A 93 4.05 16.35 -0.85
CA LYS A 93 3.37 16.63 0.42
C LYS A 93 4.36 16.66 1.58
N PRO A 94 4.16 17.53 2.58
CA PRO A 94 4.91 17.45 3.82
C PRO A 94 4.58 16.15 4.54
N ILE A 95 5.61 15.43 4.98
CA ILE A 95 5.44 14.24 5.83
C ILE A 95 5.63 14.66 7.29
N HIS A 96 4.66 14.32 8.13
CA HIS A 96 4.71 14.57 9.57
C HIS A 96 4.89 13.22 10.28
N GLU A 97 6.03 12.99 10.90
CA GLU A 97 6.32 11.73 11.60
C GLU A 97 5.62 11.61 12.97
N ASP A 98 5.11 12.73 13.50
CA ASP A 98 4.53 12.81 14.85
C ASP A 98 3.00 12.58 14.90
N ILE A 99 2.37 12.09 13.83
CA ILE A 99 0.90 11.95 13.79
C ILE A 99 0.47 10.67 14.50
N THR A 100 -0.46 10.79 15.46
CA THR A 100 -1.09 9.62 16.10
C THR A 100 -2.38 9.20 15.40
N TYR A 101 -2.83 7.96 15.62
CA TYR A 101 -4.08 7.44 15.01
C TYR A 101 -5.31 8.31 15.36
N ASP A 102 -5.28 8.97 16.52
CA ASP A 102 -6.32 9.88 17.01
C ASP A 102 -6.36 11.22 16.26
N ASP A 103 -5.26 11.62 15.60
CA ASP A 103 -5.20 12.86 14.83
C ASP A 103 -5.74 12.68 13.40
N MET A 104 -5.94 11.44 12.93
CA MET A 104 -6.30 11.14 11.54
C MET A 104 -7.63 11.71 11.07
N ASP A 105 -8.57 11.97 11.98
CA ASP A 105 -9.87 12.56 11.63
C ASP A 105 -9.78 14.10 11.40
N SER A 106 -8.65 14.74 11.73
CA SER A 106 -8.58 16.19 11.87
C SER A 106 -8.10 16.97 10.64
N THR A 107 -7.30 16.38 9.73
CA THR A 107 -6.76 17.12 8.56
C THR A 107 -6.52 16.25 7.33
N GLN A 108 -6.71 16.84 6.13
CA GLN A 108 -6.45 16.20 4.83
C GLN A 108 -4.96 15.84 4.63
N ASP A 109 -4.04 16.51 5.32
CA ASP A 109 -2.61 16.18 5.29
C ASP A 109 -2.31 14.83 5.99
N ASN A 110 -3.18 14.38 6.89
CA ASN A 110 -3.05 13.06 7.52
C ASN A 110 -3.39 11.92 6.56
N LEU A 111 -4.15 12.17 5.50
CA LEU A 111 -4.42 11.16 4.46
C LEU A 111 -3.12 10.73 3.78
N TRP A 112 -2.29 11.69 3.36
CA TRP A 112 -1.05 11.40 2.65
C TRP A 112 -0.03 10.70 3.54
N ASN A 113 0.04 11.11 4.81
CA ASN A 113 0.85 10.43 5.81
C ASN A 113 0.36 9.01 6.07
N PHE A 114 -0.94 8.81 6.24
CA PHE A 114 -1.53 7.49 6.43
C PHE A 114 -1.23 6.58 5.24
N LEU A 115 -1.53 7.03 4.02
CA LEU A 115 -1.27 6.27 2.80
C LEU A 115 0.21 5.97 2.61
N PHE A 116 1.11 6.88 3.00
CA PHE A 116 2.54 6.68 2.97
C PHE A 116 3.01 5.64 4.01
N PHE A 117 2.65 5.80 5.28
CA PHE A 117 3.06 4.91 6.37
C PHE A 117 2.43 3.51 6.28
N THR A 118 1.25 3.39 5.69
CA THR A 118 0.60 2.08 5.46
C THR A 118 1.02 1.42 4.14
N GLY A 119 1.90 2.07 3.37
CA GLY A 119 2.52 1.51 2.17
C GLY A 119 1.67 1.59 0.90
N TYR A 120 0.61 2.40 0.87
CA TYR A 120 -0.13 2.68 -0.36
C TYR A 120 0.60 3.67 -1.28
N LEU A 121 1.54 4.47 -0.75
CA LEU A 121 2.35 5.40 -1.53
C LEU A 121 3.83 5.10 -1.38
N LYS A 122 4.56 5.20 -2.49
CA LYS A 122 6.01 5.00 -2.57
C LYS A 122 6.72 6.34 -2.70
N LYS A 123 7.77 6.56 -1.90
CA LYS A 123 8.61 7.77 -1.98
C LYS A 123 9.40 7.75 -3.30
N ILE A 124 9.29 8.83 -4.07
CA ILE A 124 10.04 9.02 -5.32
C ILE A 124 11.23 9.98 -5.14
N SER A 125 11.09 11.03 -4.31
CA SER A 125 12.15 12.01 -4.05
C SER A 125 11.89 12.76 -2.74
N GLU A 126 12.91 13.42 -2.18
CA GLU A 126 12.83 14.26 -0.99
C GLU A 126 13.49 15.62 -1.24
N ARG A 127 12.93 16.68 -0.65
CA ARG A 127 13.53 18.02 -0.64
C ARG A 127 13.45 18.55 0.79
N GLN A 128 14.58 19.07 1.29
CA GLN A 128 14.68 19.75 2.58
C GLN A 128 14.29 21.22 2.47
#